data_AF-A0A1H2P382-F1
#
_entry.id   AF-A0A1H2P382-F1
#
_cell.length_a   1.000
_cell.length_b   1.000
_cell.length_c   1.000
_cell.angle_alpha   90.00
_cell.angle_beta   90.00
_cell.angle_gamma   90.00
#
_symmetry.space_group_name_H-M   'P 1'
#
loop_
_entity.id
_entity.type
_entity.pdbx_description
1 polymer ?
#
loop_
_entity_poly.entity_id
_entity_poly.type
_entity_poly.pdbx_seq_one_letter_code
_entity_poly.pdbx_strand_id
1 'polypeptide(L)'
;MRRFDTKPLIALAAAPEDQDDPWYKDAEQAVQYMKANSESDEIVIYASAPFFLIVGALAPTDNVTPPDGEALQNLSLSTDVTWRIQKSWCSDEGHRVYIEAPFPEESGSALAEGEPLVIRRRLEGVHTGSTPIEISQKLIHCLDIHYVDERKAYCRLNDNGDIEDVIRILKLQIPDQMEGREVVTILRKDLDNYMALAEMALVMKFDFTRYVAGSFNGWQGADRYNRDEPDLFYHGGSTSKASFAHGAMVVRPIASVEEQEEAWRKDLDGDPDREYAVFKIYDRKHDRQVETSCSPEHIVSYFEESDLPWQISPAFFRSEVLNRFKGDPEKYTLEDRSISCRGAWHLKSYDINEAGQVHAYIWDLSKLPYDEQLYWKAFNEWPKAPISERAHRTDIEGSWYTEYHPLDSLKRKIRTLDKRKPAWWNPRGEELIDSVLAPATDSPKEWGDEIMALDQCLVEGFLDKPLRKVAEAKGRALEPTWRSLKLLYEILVGSSINAEDAKQILAPMRKLHELRNEIRGHATNEKKAVAIREARTTHGNFRTHFFHLAEGCDHALVAVLRALEIDIDE
;
A
#
# COMPACT_ATOMS: atom_id res chain seq x y z
N MET A 1 -18.57 5.34 1.96
CA MET A 1 -17.88 6.40 2.72
C MET A 1 -17.74 7.65 1.85
N ARG A 2 -18.32 8.77 2.25
CA ARG A 2 -18.18 10.04 1.52
C ARG A 2 -16.92 10.77 1.99
N ARG A 3 -15.96 10.99 1.10
CA ARG A 3 -14.76 11.79 1.44
C ARG A 3 -15.14 13.22 1.83
N PHE A 4 -14.38 13.78 2.78
CA PHE A 4 -14.52 15.14 3.28
C PHE A 4 -14.38 16.19 2.16
N ASP A 5 -15.31 17.14 2.14
CA ASP A 5 -15.33 18.30 1.24
C ASP A 5 -14.91 19.55 2.04
N THR A 6 -13.92 20.29 1.54
CA THR A 6 -13.43 21.52 2.19
C THR A 6 -14.35 22.71 1.98
N LYS A 7 -15.28 22.67 1.01
CA LYS A 7 -16.15 23.81 0.68
C LYS A 7 -16.92 24.40 1.86
N PRO A 8 -17.53 23.61 2.78
CA PRO A 8 -18.22 24.17 3.93
C PRO A 8 -17.29 24.98 4.84
N LEU A 9 -16.07 24.48 5.12
CA LEU A 9 -15.08 25.23 5.90
C LEU A 9 -14.57 26.47 5.18
N ILE A 10 -14.37 26.41 3.86
CA ILE A 10 -14.00 27.59 3.06
C ILE A 10 -15.07 28.68 3.18
N ALA A 11 -16.35 28.31 3.12
CA ALA A 11 -17.46 29.26 3.29
C ALA A 11 -17.51 29.88 4.70
N LEU A 12 -17.07 29.15 5.73
CA LEU A 12 -16.94 29.68 7.09
C LEU A 12 -15.71 30.59 7.26
N ALA A 13 -14.63 30.34 6.50
CA ALA A 13 -13.39 31.09 6.56
C ALA A 13 -13.38 32.39 5.72
N ALA A 14 -14.34 32.56 4.80
CA ALA A 14 -14.36 33.67 3.86
C ALA A 14 -15.39 34.73 4.26
N ALA A 15 -14.92 35.93 4.61
CA ALA A 15 -15.79 37.09 4.72
C ALA A 15 -16.21 37.57 3.32
N PRO A 16 -17.49 37.95 3.11
CA PRO A 16 -17.93 38.60 1.87
C PRO A 16 -17.16 39.90 1.60
N GLU A 17 -16.98 40.24 0.31
CA GLU A 17 -16.39 41.53 -0.09
C GLU A 17 -17.28 42.73 0.29
N ASP A 18 -18.60 42.51 0.26
CA ASP A 18 -19.60 43.50 0.68
C ASP A 18 -19.63 43.64 2.22
N GLN A 19 -19.22 44.80 2.72
CA GLN A 19 -19.18 45.09 4.16
C GLN A 19 -20.57 45.29 4.80
N ASP A 20 -21.62 45.32 4.00
CA ASP A 20 -23.01 45.37 4.45
C ASP A 20 -23.72 44.00 4.38
N ASP A 21 -23.01 42.95 3.93
CA ASP A 21 -23.51 41.58 3.96
C ASP A 21 -23.83 41.13 5.41
N PRO A 22 -25.02 40.57 5.69
CA PRO A 22 -25.41 40.16 7.03
C PRO A 22 -24.59 38.99 7.62
N TRP A 23 -23.68 38.37 6.87
CA TRP A 23 -22.83 37.25 7.31
C TRP A 23 -22.20 37.46 8.69
N TYR A 24 -21.74 38.68 8.99
CA TYR A 24 -21.11 39.00 10.28
C TYR A 24 -22.07 39.04 11.47
N LYS A 25 -23.39 39.04 11.25
CA LYS A 25 -24.42 39.16 12.30
C LYS A 25 -24.80 37.82 12.93
N ASP A 26 -24.51 36.70 12.26
CA ASP A 26 -25.00 35.38 12.64
C ASP A 26 -23.88 34.33 12.63
N ALA A 27 -22.93 34.47 13.56
CA ALA A 27 -21.95 33.42 13.84
C ALA A 27 -22.60 32.14 14.41
N GLU A 28 -23.80 32.23 15.01
CA GLU A 28 -24.53 31.06 15.54
C GLU A 28 -24.81 30.03 14.44
N GLN A 29 -25.11 30.48 13.22
CA GLN A 29 -25.30 29.61 12.06
C GLN A 29 -24.12 28.64 11.84
N ALA A 30 -22.88 29.05 12.16
CA ALA A 30 -21.71 28.20 11.99
C ALA A 30 -21.71 26.98 12.92
N VAL A 31 -22.43 27.02 14.05
CA VAL A 31 -22.57 25.88 14.98
C VAL A 31 -23.26 24.68 14.31
N GLN A 32 -24.08 24.89 13.28
CA GLN A 32 -24.66 23.81 12.48
C GLN A 32 -23.60 22.93 11.81
N TYR A 33 -22.42 23.51 11.51
CA TYR A 33 -21.29 22.74 11.01
C TYR A 33 -20.80 21.72 12.03
N MET A 34 -20.77 22.05 13.33
CA MET A 34 -20.32 21.12 14.37
C MET A 34 -21.22 19.89 14.46
N LYS A 35 -22.55 20.09 14.37
CA LYS A 35 -23.53 19.00 14.31
C LYS A 35 -23.29 18.11 13.09
N ALA A 36 -23.21 18.70 11.90
CA ALA A 36 -22.94 17.95 10.67
C ALA A 36 -21.57 17.22 10.69
N ASN A 37 -20.55 17.84 11.28
CA ASN A 37 -19.22 17.25 11.45
C ASN A 37 -19.27 16.01 12.35
N SER A 38 -20.05 16.06 13.43
CA SER A 38 -20.23 14.95 14.38
C SER A 38 -21.01 13.76 13.81
N GLU A 39 -21.64 13.89 12.64
CA GLU A 39 -22.37 12.82 11.95
C GLU A 39 -21.65 12.37 10.67
N SER A 40 -20.48 12.94 10.38
CA SER A 40 -19.73 12.68 9.16
C SER A 40 -18.94 11.37 9.23
N ASP A 41 -18.89 10.64 8.11
CA ASP A 41 -18.00 9.49 7.88
C ASP A 41 -16.51 9.86 8.04
N GLU A 42 -16.15 11.11 7.76
CA GLU A 42 -14.80 11.67 7.90
C GLU A 42 -14.93 12.97 8.71
N ILE A 43 -14.53 12.92 9.99
CA ILE A 43 -14.73 13.98 10.97
C ILE A 43 -13.51 14.89 11.06
N VAL A 44 -13.74 16.21 11.15
CA VAL A 44 -12.72 17.21 11.45
C VAL A 44 -12.43 17.20 12.95
N ILE A 45 -11.18 16.89 13.31
CA ILE A 45 -10.69 16.89 14.70
C ILE A 45 -9.83 18.11 15.01
N TYR A 46 -9.42 18.84 13.98
CA TYR A 46 -8.74 20.13 14.13
C TYR A 46 -8.97 20.96 12.87
N ALA A 47 -9.28 22.24 13.02
CA ALA A 47 -9.25 23.18 11.92
C ALA A 47 -8.97 24.60 12.43
N SER A 48 -8.07 25.30 11.74
CA SER A 48 -7.80 26.72 12.02
C SER A 48 -7.86 27.50 10.74
N ALA A 49 -8.67 28.55 10.73
CA ALA A 49 -8.79 29.47 9.63
C ALA A 49 -9.21 30.85 10.16
N PRO A 50 -9.27 31.87 9.30
CA PRO A 50 -9.90 33.14 9.65
C PRO A 50 -11.32 32.90 10.13
N PHE A 51 -11.71 33.62 11.18
CA PHE A 51 -13.05 33.59 11.76
C PHE A 51 -13.47 32.28 12.43
N PHE A 52 -12.65 31.23 12.44
CA PHE A 52 -12.95 30.05 13.24
C PHE A 52 -11.74 29.24 13.72
N LEU A 53 -11.96 28.54 14.82
CA LEU A 53 -11.06 27.53 15.36
C LEU A 53 -11.88 26.33 15.82
N ILE A 54 -11.41 25.13 15.50
CA ILE A 54 -11.92 23.86 16.00
C ILE A 54 -10.72 23.07 16.52
N VAL A 55 -10.78 22.63 17.78
CA VAL A 55 -9.73 21.80 18.40
C VAL A 55 -10.38 20.64 19.14
N GLY A 56 -9.99 19.42 18.78
CA GLY A 56 -10.43 18.19 19.41
C GLY A 56 -9.38 17.59 20.33
N ALA A 57 -9.82 17.08 21.48
CA ALA A 57 -9.06 16.21 22.36
C ALA A 57 -9.96 15.11 22.91
N LEU A 58 -9.38 13.99 23.32
CA LEU A 58 -10.10 12.91 23.97
C LEU A 58 -10.18 13.16 25.48
N ALA A 59 -11.33 12.85 26.06
CA ALA A 59 -11.60 12.87 27.50
C ALA A 59 -12.08 11.48 27.93
N PRO A 60 -11.75 11.01 29.14
CA PRO A 60 -12.39 9.81 29.68
C PRO A 60 -13.90 9.98 29.67
N THR A 61 -14.62 8.95 29.25
CA THR A 61 -16.08 9.01 29.08
C THR A 61 -16.78 9.36 30.39
N ASP A 62 -16.27 8.87 31.51
CA ASP A 62 -16.77 9.15 32.86
C ASP A 62 -16.65 10.64 33.23
N ASN A 63 -15.61 11.34 32.74
CA ASN A 63 -15.42 12.77 33.01
C ASN A 63 -16.43 13.65 32.26
N VAL A 64 -17.13 13.10 31.26
CA VAL A 64 -18.13 13.81 30.44
C VAL A 64 -19.49 13.12 30.45
N THR A 65 -19.76 12.30 31.48
CA THR A 65 -21.03 11.57 31.64
C THR A 65 -21.56 11.66 33.09
N PRO A 66 -22.61 12.48 33.36
CA PRO A 66 -23.24 13.42 32.43
C PRO A 66 -22.29 14.57 32.06
N PRO A 67 -22.46 15.20 30.89
CA PRO A 67 -21.62 16.33 30.50
C PRO A 67 -21.90 17.56 31.37
N ASP A 68 -20.85 18.22 31.85
CA ASP A 68 -20.93 19.53 32.51
C ASP A 68 -20.67 20.64 31.49
N GLY A 69 -21.75 21.23 30.97
CA GLY A 69 -21.69 22.27 29.95
C GLY A 69 -20.97 23.55 30.39
N GLU A 70 -20.99 23.89 31.68
CA GLU A 70 -20.29 25.06 32.19
C GLU A 70 -18.77 24.79 32.26
N ALA A 71 -18.38 23.63 32.78
CA ALA A 71 -16.97 23.22 32.82
C ALA A 71 -16.38 23.08 31.41
N LEU A 72 -17.11 22.45 30.48
CA LEU A 72 -16.66 22.25 29.09
C LEU A 72 -16.52 23.57 28.33
N GLN A 73 -17.42 24.53 28.54
CA GLN A 73 -17.29 25.86 27.92
C GLN A 73 -16.12 26.65 28.49
N ASN A 74 -15.81 26.53 29.78
CA ASN A 74 -14.69 27.22 30.43
C ASN A 74 -13.35 26.49 30.27
N LEU A 75 -13.35 25.27 29.74
CA LEU A 75 -12.15 24.49 29.44
C LEU A 75 -11.19 25.26 28.52
N SER A 76 -9.91 25.27 28.86
CA SER A 76 -8.84 25.71 27.97
C SER A 76 -8.26 24.51 27.23
N LEU A 77 -8.30 24.54 25.90
CA LEU A 77 -7.74 23.50 25.06
C LEU A 77 -6.69 24.09 24.11
N SER A 78 -5.42 23.87 24.46
CA SER A 78 -4.28 24.29 23.64
C SER A 78 -3.76 23.13 22.80
N THR A 79 -3.23 23.43 21.61
CA THR A 79 -2.67 22.41 20.70
C THR A 79 -1.22 22.06 21.00
N ASP A 80 -0.53 22.80 21.88
CA ASP A 80 0.87 22.55 22.24
C ASP A 80 1.03 21.62 23.46
N VAL A 81 -0.09 21.06 23.94
CA VAL A 81 -0.11 20.19 25.11
C VAL A 81 0.45 18.82 24.75
N THR A 82 1.52 18.40 25.45
CA THR A 82 2.21 17.12 25.23
C THR A 82 2.70 16.52 26.54
N TRP A 83 3.13 15.27 26.49
CA TRP A 83 3.99 14.69 27.52
C TRP A 83 5.23 15.56 27.74
N ARG A 84 5.61 15.78 29.00
CA ARG A 84 6.81 16.57 29.35
C ARG A 84 7.49 16.07 30.60
N ILE A 85 8.80 16.32 30.68
CA ILE A 85 9.58 16.16 31.92
C ILE A 85 9.33 17.41 32.77
N GLN A 86 8.51 17.28 33.80
CA GLN A 86 8.15 18.36 34.70
C GLN A 86 9.15 18.43 35.86
N LYS A 87 9.45 19.65 36.29
CA LYS A 87 10.33 19.93 37.43
C LYS A 87 9.57 20.83 38.39
N SER A 88 9.41 20.40 39.63
CA SER A 88 8.77 21.21 40.67
C SER A 88 9.67 21.31 41.90
N TRP A 89 9.40 22.33 42.71
CA TRP A 89 10.00 22.49 44.03
C TRP A 89 8.93 22.89 45.03
N CYS A 90 8.88 22.19 46.16
CA CYS A 90 8.03 22.51 47.30
C CYS A 90 8.90 22.57 48.56
N SER A 91 8.54 23.41 49.53
CA SER A 91 9.26 23.50 50.82
C SER A 91 9.32 22.17 51.57
N ASP A 92 8.26 21.37 51.45
CA ASP A 92 8.04 20.18 52.26
C ASP A 92 8.58 18.92 51.56
N GLU A 93 8.59 18.90 50.23
CA GLU A 93 9.00 17.75 49.41
C GLU A 93 10.31 17.96 48.63
N GLY A 94 10.86 19.18 48.64
CA GLY A 94 12.08 19.52 47.92
C GLY A 94 11.92 19.51 46.40
N HIS A 95 13.00 19.20 45.68
CA HIS A 95 13.01 19.12 44.21
C HIS A 95 12.40 17.81 43.73
N ARG A 96 11.43 17.88 42.81
CA ARG A 96 10.84 16.72 42.13
C ARG A 96 11.00 16.84 40.63
N VAL A 97 11.27 15.71 39.98
CA VAL A 97 11.30 15.57 38.53
C VAL A 97 10.47 14.35 38.16
N TYR A 98 9.49 14.52 37.29
CA TYR A 98 8.56 13.46 36.91
C TYR A 98 8.06 13.66 35.48
N ILE A 99 7.41 12.62 34.93
CA ILE A 99 6.74 12.71 33.64
C ILE A 99 5.32 13.19 33.90
N GLU A 100 4.93 14.30 33.28
CA GLU A 100 3.57 14.82 33.31
C GLU A 100 2.87 14.47 31.99
N ALA A 101 1.66 13.92 32.11
CA ALA A 101 0.77 13.66 30.98
C ALA A 101 0.29 14.97 30.35
N PRO A 102 -0.17 14.96 29.09
CA PRO A 102 -0.76 16.12 28.44
C PRO A 102 -1.85 16.80 29.31
N PHE A 103 -2.77 15.99 29.84
CA PHE A 103 -3.82 16.45 30.74
C PHE A 103 -3.69 15.71 32.08
N PRO A 104 -2.97 16.27 33.07
CA PRO A 104 -2.74 15.59 34.34
C PRO A 104 -4.04 15.45 35.14
N GLU A 105 -4.17 14.35 35.89
CA GLU A 105 -5.30 14.05 36.78
C GLU A 105 -5.61 15.21 37.73
N GLU A 106 -4.54 15.80 38.32
CA GLU A 106 -4.61 16.92 39.26
C GLU A 106 -5.21 18.21 38.67
N SER A 107 -5.42 18.29 37.34
CA SER A 107 -6.04 19.46 36.71
C SER A 107 -7.51 19.64 37.09
N GLY A 108 -8.21 18.58 37.51
CA GLY A 108 -9.65 18.60 37.78
C GLY A 108 -10.51 19.00 36.58
N SER A 109 -9.93 18.99 35.39
CA SER A 109 -10.56 19.33 34.12
C SER A 109 -11.36 18.14 33.57
N ALA A 110 -12.37 18.39 32.74
CA ALA A 110 -13.03 17.34 31.97
C ALA A 110 -12.05 16.53 31.10
N LEU A 111 -10.89 17.11 30.74
CA LEU A 111 -9.83 16.43 30.00
C LEU A 111 -8.82 15.69 30.89
N ALA A 112 -8.95 15.70 32.22
CA ALA A 112 -8.03 14.99 33.11
C ALA A 112 -7.86 13.53 32.65
N GLU A 113 -6.61 13.07 32.53
CA GLU A 113 -6.23 11.75 32.00
C GLU A 113 -6.60 11.48 30.52
N GLY A 114 -7.07 12.51 29.82
CA GLY A 114 -7.37 12.46 28.39
C GLY A 114 -6.15 12.52 27.48
N GLU A 115 -6.40 12.64 26.18
CA GLU A 115 -5.35 12.59 25.15
C GLU A 115 -5.50 13.66 24.06
N PRO A 116 -4.43 14.39 23.70
CA PRO A 116 -4.45 15.26 22.53
C PRO A 116 -4.38 14.41 21.26
N LEU A 117 -5.24 14.71 20.28
CA LEU A 117 -5.20 14.04 18.97
C LEU A 117 -4.21 14.72 18.02
N VAL A 118 -4.24 16.05 18.01
CA VAL A 118 -3.44 16.92 17.14
C VAL A 118 -2.57 17.82 18.00
N ILE A 119 -1.27 17.79 17.76
CA ILE A 119 -0.25 18.54 18.49
C ILE A 119 0.40 19.54 17.55
N ARG A 120 0.44 20.81 17.96
CA ARG A 120 1.11 21.92 17.30
C ARG A 120 1.97 22.65 18.32
N ARG A 121 3.22 22.21 18.48
CA ARG A 121 4.17 22.77 19.44
C ARG A 121 5.29 23.55 18.75
N ARG A 122 5.72 24.63 19.38
CA ARG A 122 6.96 25.33 18.99
C ARG A 122 8.14 24.57 19.60
N LEU A 123 9.10 24.23 18.75
CA LEU A 123 10.31 23.55 19.19
C LEU A 123 11.36 24.59 19.57
N GLU A 124 11.99 24.40 20.74
CA GLU A 124 13.05 25.28 21.22
C GLU A 124 14.17 25.40 20.18
N GLY A 125 14.58 26.63 19.85
CA GLY A 125 15.59 26.91 18.82
C GLY A 125 15.13 26.78 17.36
N VAL A 126 13.87 26.43 17.10
CA VAL A 126 13.28 26.41 15.75
C VAL A 126 12.48 27.69 15.51
N HIS A 127 13.07 28.62 14.78
CA HIS A 127 12.50 29.96 14.56
C HIS A 127 11.89 30.17 13.16
N THR A 128 11.98 29.17 12.28
CA THR A 128 11.56 29.27 10.88
C THR A 128 10.65 28.11 10.49
N GLY A 129 9.66 28.39 9.64
CA GLY A 129 8.70 27.38 9.16
C GLY A 129 7.38 27.43 9.92
N SER A 130 6.35 26.81 9.34
CA SER A 130 5.07 26.60 10.02
C SER A 130 5.23 25.60 11.15
N THR A 131 4.51 25.80 12.25
CA THR A 131 4.42 24.81 13.32
C THR A 131 3.93 23.47 12.74
N PRO A 132 4.69 22.37 12.90
CA PRO A 132 4.31 21.08 12.36
C PRO A 132 3.00 20.61 12.97
N ILE A 133 2.27 19.79 12.22
CA ILE A 133 1.12 19.05 12.70
C ILE A 133 1.62 17.66 13.06
N GLU A 134 1.69 17.39 14.36
CA GLU A 134 1.98 16.08 14.92
C GLU A 134 0.66 15.41 15.30
N ILE A 135 0.52 14.12 15.04
CA ILE A 135 -0.64 13.32 15.46
C ILE A 135 -0.21 12.41 16.62
N SER A 136 -1.13 12.13 17.55
CA SER A 136 -0.90 11.22 18.67
C SER A 136 -0.24 9.91 18.22
N GLN A 137 0.96 9.64 18.75
CA GLN A 137 1.68 8.40 18.45
C GLN A 137 0.94 7.16 18.93
N LYS A 138 0.24 7.25 20.07
CA LYS A 138 -0.59 6.15 20.57
C LYS A 138 -1.71 5.80 19.56
N LEU A 139 -2.41 6.82 19.06
CA LEU A 139 -3.44 6.64 18.04
C LEU A 139 -2.87 6.03 16.76
N ILE A 140 -1.73 6.55 16.27
CA ILE A 140 -1.05 6.05 15.07
C ILE A 140 -0.72 4.57 15.21
N HIS A 141 -0.14 4.16 16.34
CA HIS A 141 0.24 2.76 16.58
C HIS A 141 -0.98 1.86 16.71
N CYS A 142 -2.03 2.30 17.42
CA CYS A 142 -3.25 1.50 17.60
C CYS A 142 -4.01 1.29 16.28
N LEU A 143 -3.94 2.24 15.35
CA LEU A 143 -4.59 2.14 14.03
C LEU A 143 -3.71 1.51 12.94
N ASP A 144 -2.46 1.18 13.25
CA ASP A 144 -1.44 0.67 12.31
C ASP A 144 -1.30 1.54 11.04
N ILE A 145 -1.20 2.85 11.23
CA ILE A 145 -1.07 3.84 10.15
C ILE A 145 0.31 4.49 10.14
N HIS A 146 0.76 4.94 8.97
CA HIS A 146 2.01 5.69 8.82
C HIS A 146 1.85 6.88 7.87
N TYR A 147 2.68 7.91 8.04
CA TYR A 147 2.57 9.11 7.24
C TYR A 147 3.14 8.93 5.82
N VAL A 148 2.35 9.30 4.81
CA VAL A 148 2.72 9.27 3.38
C VAL A 148 2.75 10.69 2.84
N ASP A 149 3.94 11.14 2.46
CA ASP A 149 4.25 12.55 2.18
C ASP A 149 3.54 13.07 0.92
N GLU A 150 3.42 12.23 -0.10
CA GLU A 150 2.77 12.54 -1.38
C GLU A 150 1.26 12.73 -1.21
N ARG A 151 0.68 12.09 -0.19
CA ARG A 151 -0.76 12.16 0.11
C ARG A 151 -1.10 13.17 1.20
N LYS A 152 -0.10 13.63 1.97
CA LYS A 152 -0.29 14.46 3.17
C LYS A 152 -1.29 13.82 4.13
N ALA A 153 -1.13 12.52 4.36
CA ALA A 153 -2.05 11.71 5.14
C ALA A 153 -1.34 10.55 5.85
N TYR A 154 -1.87 10.14 7.00
CA TYR A 154 -1.55 8.86 7.61
C TYR A 154 -2.41 7.77 6.99
N CYS A 155 -1.74 6.75 6.45
CA CYS A 155 -2.33 5.74 5.59
C CYS A 155 -2.04 4.33 6.09
N ARG A 156 -2.87 3.39 5.66
CA ARG A 156 -2.64 1.94 5.72
C ARG A 156 -3.05 1.31 4.39
N LEU A 157 -2.84 0.00 4.26
CA LEU A 157 -3.39 -0.79 3.17
C LEU A 157 -4.75 -1.38 3.60
N ASN A 158 -5.72 -1.36 2.71
CA ASN A 158 -6.96 -2.11 2.91
C ASN A 158 -6.82 -3.56 2.43
N ASP A 159 -7.89 -4.35 2.57
CA ASP A 159 -7.94 -5.78 2.20
C ASP A 159 -7.70 -6.04 0.70
N ASN A 160 -7.75 -5.01 -0.15
CA ASN A 160 -7.45 -5.08 -1.58
C ASN A 160 -6.02 -4.59 -1.91
N GLY A 161 -5.20 -4.29 -0.90
CA GLY A 161 -3.86 -3.74 -1.06
C GLY A 161 -3.83 -2.30 -1.58
N ASP A 162 -4.95 -1.59 -1.52
CA ASP A 162 -5.04 -0.17 -1.89
C ASP A 162 -4.72 0.71 -0.68
N ILE A 163 -4.05 1.84 -0.95
CA ILE A 163 -3.69 2.79 0.09
C ILE A 163 -4.95 3.56 0.53
N GLU A 164 -5.33 3.39 1.79
CA GLU A 164 -6.43 4.09 2.46
C GLU A 164 -5.90 5.28 3.25
N ASP A 165 -6.49 6.47 3.04
CA ASP A 165 -6.17 7.68 3.82
C ASP A 165 -7.03 7.67 5.09
N VAL A 166 -6.43 7.43 6.26
CA VAL A 166 -7.16 7.36 7.54
C VAL A 166 -7.21 8.71 8.24
N ILE A 167 -6.07 9.41 8.33
CA ILE A 167 -5.98 10.77 8.87
C ILE A 167 -5.38 11.68 7.79
N ARG A 168 -6.07 12.75 7.41
CA ARG A 168 -5.59 13.66 6.34
C ARG A 168 -5.25 15.02 6.91
N ILE A 169 -4.19 15.62 6.37
CA ILE A 169 -3.76 16.98 6.68
C ILE A 169 -3.99 17.83 5.43
N LEU A 170 -5.03 18.65 5.49
CA LEU A 170 -5.49 19.45 4.37
C LEU A 170 -5.16 20.92 4.60
N LYS A 171 -4.98 21.64 3.48
CA LYS A 171 -4.84 23.10 3.47
C LYS A 171 -6.02 23.72 2.74
N LEU A 172 -6.77 24.58 3.42
CA LEU A 172 -7.86 25.34 2.83
C LEU A 172 -7.32 26.28 1.76
N GLN A 173 -8.01 26.30 0.62
CA GLN A 173 -7.69 27.16 -0.52
C GLN A 173 -8.32 28.55 -0.30
N ILE A 174 -7.79 29.29 0.67
CA ILE A 174 -8.18 30.67 0.99
C ILE A 174 -6.98 31.63 0.81
N PRO A 175 -7.21 32.95 0.61
CA PRO A 175 -6.15 33.90 0.26
C PRO A 175 -4.95 33.93 1.21
N ASP A 176 -3.75 34.13 0.64
CA ASP A 176 -2.46 34.00 1.32
C ASP A 176 -2.21 34.94 2.50
N GLN A 177 -3.01 36.00 2.61
CA GLN A 177 -2.83 37.07 3.58
C GLN A 177 -3.42 36.76 4.95
N MET A 178 -4.14 35.65 5.11
CA MET A 178 -4.79 35.30 6.37
C MET A 178 -4.12 34.12 7.08
N GLU A 179 -3.93 34.23 8.40
CA GLU A 179 -3.33 33.20 9.25
C GLU A 179 -4.27 31.99 9.46
N GLY A 180 -3.69 30.79 9.59
CA GLY A 180 -4.40 29.53 9.79
C GLY A 180 -5.09 29.02 8.50
N ARG A 181 -4.79 27.79 8.07
CA ARG A 181 -5.47 27.12 6.93
C ARG A 181 -5.53 25.60 7.05
N GLU A 182 -5.05 25.08 8.15
CA GLU A 182 -4.83 23.65 8.29
C GLU A 182 -6.08 22.99 8.84
N VAL A 183 -6.43 21.86 8.25
CA VAL A 183 -7.54 21.01 8.66
C VAL A 183 -7.00 19.60 8.80
N VAL A 184 -7.30 18.97 9.94
CA VAL A 184 -6.99 17.56 10.16
C VAL A 184 -8.31 16.81 10.28
N THR A 185 -8.45 15.78 9.46
CA THR A 185 -9.61 14.89 9.44
C THR A 185 -9.21 13.47 9.77
N ILE A 186 -10.13 12.69 10.34
CA ILE A 186 -9.98 11.26 10.58
C ILE A 186 -11.24 10.53 10.16
N LEU A 187 -11.11 9.30 9.65
CA LEU A 187 -12.25 8.43 9.41
C LEU A 187 -12.98 8.13 10.71
N ARG A 188 -14.30 8.32 10.71
CA ARG A 188 -15.09 8.22 11.94
C ARG A 188 -15.10 6.82 12.53
N LYS A 189 -15.17 5.79 11.67
CA LYS A 189 -15.06 4.39 12.07
C LYS A 189 -13.79 4.11 12.89
N ASP A 190 -12.64 4.59 12.43
CA ASP A 190 -11.36 4.37 13.09
C ASP A 190 -11.25 5.14 14.41
N LEU A 191 -11.75 6.38 14.46
CA LEU A 191 -11.80 7.15 15.70
C LEU A 191 -12.74 6.51 16.73
N ASP A 192 -13.92 6.04 16.31
CA ASP A 192 -14.90 5.40 17.19
C ASP A 192 -14.37 4.09 17.78
N ASN A 193 -13.72 3.25 16.96
CA ASN A 193 -13.09 2.02 17.44
C ASN A 193 -12.05 2.32 18.53
N TYR A 194 -11.19 3.31 18.29
CA TYR A 194 -10.19 3.75 19.26
C TYR A 194 -10.84 4.29 20.54
N MET A 195 -11.82 5.18 20.41
CA MET A 195 -12.51 5.80 21.54
C MET A 195 -13.23 4.77 22.42
N ALA A 196 -13.90 3.79 21.81
CA ALA A 196 -14.57 2.71 22.54
C ALA A 196 -13.58 1.86 23.35
N LEU A 197 -12.45 1.46 22.76
CA LEU A 197 -11.41 0.66 23.44
C LEU A 197 -10.66 1.46 24.50
N ALA A 198 -10.49 2.77 24.30
CA ALA A 198 -9.82 3.66 25.24
C ALA A 198 -10.75 4.19 26.34
N GLU A 199 -12.06 3.86 26.30
CA GLU A 199 -13.11 4.40 27.17
C GLU A 199 -13.19 5.94 27.14
N MET A 200 -12.99 6.53 25.96
CA MET A 200 -12.88 7.97 25.75
C MET A 200 -14.01 8.52 24.87
N ALA A 201 -14.27 9.82 24.98
CA ALA A 201 -15.11 10.59 24.07
C ALA A 201 -14.32 11.79 23.53
N LEU A 202 -14.65 12.22 22.30
CA LEU A 202 -14.03 13.38 21.68
C LEU A 202 -14.71 14.65 22.20
N VAL A 203 -13.95 15.50 22.87
CA VAL A 203 -14.35 16.87 23.21
C VAL A 203 -13.80 17.82 22.15
N MET A 204 -14.70 18.46 21.40
CA MET A 204 -14.36 19.50 20.43
C MET A 204 -14.68 20.88 20.99
N LYS A 205 -13.67 21.71 21.19
CA LYS A 205 -13.82 23.15 21.41
C LYS A 205 -13.91 23.86 20.08
N PHE A 206 -14.82 24.80 19.97
CA PHE A 206 -14.94 25.65 18.80
C PHE A 206 -15.12 27.11 19.15
N ASP A 207 -14.59 27.96 18.28
CA ASP A 207 -14.80 29.39 18.28
C ASP A 207 -15.14 29.82 16.86
N PHE A 208 -16.26 30.49 16.67
CA PHE A 208 -16.63 31.16 15.44
C PHE A 208 -16.76 32.64 15.74
N THR A 209 -15.89 33.47 15.18
CA THR A 209 -15.90 34.91 15.42
C THR A 209 -15.91 35.64 14.09
N ARG A 210 -17.03 36.29 13.76
CA ARG A 210 -17.20 37.06 12.52
C ARG A 210 -17.22 38.54 12.82
N TYR A 211 -16.49 39.33 12.04
CA TYR A 211 -16.44 40.78 12.22
C TYR A 211 -16.08 41.50 10.92
N VAL A 212 -16.48 42.76 10.83
CA VAL A 212 -16.02 43.67 9.77
C VAL A 212 -14.69 44.29 10.19
N ALA A 213 -13.64 44.05 9.40
CA ALA A 213 -12.29 44.56 9.67
C ALA A 213 -12.30 46.09 9.84
N GLY A 214 -11.57 46.59 10.84
CA GLY A 214 -11.48 48.02 11.15
C GLY A 214 -12.72 48.64 11.84
N SER A 215 -13.81 47.89 12.00
CA SER A 215 -15.06 48.37 12.64
C SER A 215 -15.35 47.78 14.02
N PHE A 216 -14.59 46.76 14.44
CA PHE A 216 -14.78 46.07 15.70
C PHE A 216 -13.94 46.69 16.82
N ASN A 217 -14.60 47.21 17.87
CA ASN A 217 -13.95 47.87 19.02
C ASN A 217 -14.17 47.14 20.35
N GLY A 218 -14.63 45.88 20.31
CA GLY A 218 -14.88 45.04 21.48
C GLY A 218 -16.34 44.62 21.67
N TRP A 219 -16.59 43.80 22.70
CA TRP A 219 -17.88 43.17 22.98
C TRP A 219 -18.75 43.92 24.00
N GLN A 220 -18.47 45.21 24.23
CA GLN A 220 -19.28 46.00 25.16
C GLN A 220 -20.68 46.25 24.59
N GLY A 221 -21.71 45.99 25.40
CA GLY A 221 -23.10 46.13 24.98
C GLY A 221 -23.58 45.08 23.97
N ALA A 222 -22.84 43.97 23.80
CA ALA A 222 -23.27 42.86 22.95
C ALA A 222 -24.52 42.18 23.52
N ASP A 223 -25.47 41.85 22.64
CA ASP A 223 -26.59 40.98 22.98
C ASP A 223 -26.07 39.55 23.10
N ARG A 224 -26.19 38.95 24.28
CA ARG A 224 -25.61 37.63 24.59
C ARG A 224 -26.69 36.57 24.76
N TYR A 225 -26.34 35.34 24.40
CA TYR A 225 -27.18 34.17 24.61
C TYR A 225 -26.33 32.99 25.06
N ASN A 226 -26.99 32.01 25.69
CA ASN A 226 -26.41 30.72 26.05
C ASN A 226 -27.33 29.60 25.55
N ARG A 227 -26.75 28.50 25.10
CA ARG A 227 -27.43 27.34 24.55
C ARG A 227 -26.85 26.09 25.20
N ASP A 228 -27.76 25.26 25.65
CA ASP A 228 -27.47 24.00 26.32
C ASP A 228 -28.33 22.94 25.62
N GLU A 229 -27.67 22.15 24.78
CA GLU A 229 -28.24 21.04 24.04
C GLU A 229 -27.52 19.75 24.45
N PRO A 230 -28.11 18.56 24.23
CA PRO A 230 -27.44 17.29 24.52
C PRO A 230 -26.06 17.22 23.87
N ASP A 231 -25.02 17.10 24.70
CA ASP A 231 -23.61 17.05 24.30
C ASP A 231 -23.11 18.26 23.48
N LEU A 232 -23.85 19.38 23.41
CA LEU A 232 -23.45 20.61 22.71
C LEU A 232 -23.79 21.85 23.56
N PHE A 233 -22.75 22.56 23.98
CA PHE A 233 -22.86 23.69 24.90
C PHE A 233 -22.14 24.89 24.32
N TYR A 234 -22.85 25.99 24.12
CA TYR A 234 -22.24 27.18 23.55
C TYR A 234 -22.94 28.45 23.96
N HIS A 235 -22.18 29.53 23.97
CA HIS A 235 -22.69 30.88 24.11
C HIS A 235 -22.23 31.72 22.94
N GLY A 236 -22.90 32.83 22.76
CA GLY A 236 -22.52 33.76 21.73
C GLY A 236 -23.03 35.15 22.03
N GLY A 237 -22.74 36.03 21.09
CA GLY A 237 -23.34 37.34 21.11
C GLY A 237 -23.04 38.14 19.86
N SER A 238 -23.79 39.21 19.69
CA SER A 238 -23.71 40.08 18.53
C SER A 238 -23.65 41.55 18.91
N THR A 239 -22.96 42.31 18.06
CA THR A 239 -22.93 43.76 18.03
C THR A 239 -23.32 44.23 16.61
N SER A 240 -23.31 45.53 16.35
CA SER A 240 -23.71 46.08 15.05
C SER A 240 -22.87 45.60 13.85
N LYS A 241 -21.60 45.22 14.06
CA LYS A 241 -20.64 44.83 13.00
C LYS A 241 -19.79 43.59 13.37
N ALA A 242 -20.21 42.79 14.35
CA ALA A 242 -19.54 41.54 14.72
C ALA A 242 -20.47 40.58 15.48
N SER A 243 -20.21 39.28 15.40
CA SER A 243 -20.83 38.24 16.21
C SER A 243 -19.85 37.12 16.52
N PHE A 244 -20.09 36.38 17.60
CA PHE A 244 -19.33 35.19 17.93
C PHE A 244 -20.21 34.08 18.48
N ALA A 245 -19.76 32.84 18.31
CA ALA A 245 -20.30 31.65 18.94
C ALA A 245 -19.12 30.79 19.42
N HIS A 246 -19.03 30.59 20.73
CA HIS A 246 -17.96 29.85 21.37
C HIS A 246 -18.56 28.72 22.20
N GLY A 247 -18.00 27.52 22.09
CA GLY A 247 -18.56 26.38 22.80
C GLY A 247 -17.72 25.11 22.76
N ALA A 248 -18.33 24.06 23.25
CA ALA A 248 -17.79 22.71 23.28
C ALA A 248 -18.87 21.70 22.84
N MET A 249 -18.43 20.64 22.18
CA MET A 249 -19.25 19.50 21.80
C MET A 249 -18.59 18.21 22.27
N VAL A 250 -19.36 17.28 22.82
CA VAL A 250 -18.93 15.92 23.12
C VAL A 250 -19.42 15.01 22.00
N VAL A 251 -18.51 14.23 21.42
CA VAL A 251 -18.82 13.24 20.39
C VAL A 251 -18.43 11.88 20.93
N ARG A 252 -19.43 11.03 21.10
CA ARG A 252 -19.29 9.70 21.69
C ARG A 252 -19.00 8.65 20.60
N PRO A 253 -18.27 7.58 20.93
CA PRO A 253 -18.10 6.47 20.00
C PRO A 253 -19.46 5.86 19.65
N ILE A 254 -19.67 5.58 18.36
CA ILE A 254 -20.82 4.80 17.90
C ILE A 254 -20.51 3.30 18.03
N ALA A 255 -19.25 2.92 17.75
CA ALA A 255 -18.78 1.55 17.86
C ALA A 255 -18.75 1.09 19.33
N SER A 256 -19.07 -0.18 19.56
CA SER A 256 -18.90 -0.82 20.87
C SER A 256 -17.66 -1.74 20.89
N VAL A 257 -17.23 -2.15 22.07
CA VAL A 257 -16.16 -3.15 22.21
C VAL A 257 -16.65 -4.51 21.73
N GLU A 258 -17.91 -4.87 22.02
CA GLU A 258 -18.52 -6.12 21.57
C GLU A 258 -18.59 -6.23 20.04
N GLU A 259 -18.90 -5.13 19.34
CA GLU A 259 -18.89 -5.10 17.87
C GLU A 259 -17.47 -5.34 17.31
N GLN A 260 -16.45 -4.83 17.99
CA GLN A 260 -15.05 -5.06 17.61
C GLN A 260 -14.59 -6.48 17.91
N GLU A 261 -14.99 -7.06 19.04
CA GLU A 261 -14.76 -8.47 19.36
C GLU A 261 -15.44 -9.40 18.34
N GLU A 262 -16.66 -9.07 17.92
CA GLU A 262 -17.38 -9.78 16.87
C GLU A 262 -16.64 -9.71 15.53
N ALA A 263 -16.17 -8.53 15.13
CA ALA A 263 -15.38 -8.35 13.92
C ALA A 263 -14.08 -9.18 13.97
N TRP A 264 -13.36 -9.14 15.09
CA TRP A 264 -12.14 -9.94 15.27
C TRP A 264 -12.42 -11.45 15.23
N ARG A 265 -13.53 -11.89 15.83
CA ARG A 265 -13.97 -13.30 15.75
C ARG A 265 -14.25 -13.71 14.31
N LYS A 266 -14.94 -12.88 13.53
CA LYS A 266 -15.20 -13.12 12.11
C LYS A 266 -13.91 -13.19 11.28
N ASP A 267 -12.91 -12.38 11.60
CA ASP A 267 -11.61 -12.43 10.92
C ASP A 267 -10.83 -13.72 11.24
N LEU A 268 -10.88 -14.17 12.50
CA LEU A 268 -10.16 -15.35 12.97
C LEU A 268 -10.83 -16.66 12.56
N ASP A 269 -12.14 -16.78 12.83
CA ASP A 269 -12.91 -18.01 12.66
C ASP A 269 -13.59 -18.10 11.29
N GLY A 270 -13.71 -16.96 10.60
CA GLY A 270 -14.42 -16.80 9.33
C GLY A 270 -15.80 -16.18 9.53
N ASP A 271 -16.11 -15.17 8.71
CA ASP A 271 -17.43 -14.55 8.70
C ASP A 271 -18.47 -15.52 8.10
N PRO A 272 -19.51 -15.93 8.86
CA PRO A 272 -20.55 -16.84 8.36
C PRO A 272 -21.34 -16.24 7.19
N ASP A 273 -21.38 -14.91 7.10
CA ASP A 273 -22.09 -14.18 6.04
C ASP A 273 -21.18 -13.89 4.82
N ARG A 274 -19.93 -14.38 4.82
CA ARG A 274 -18.98 -14.15 3.72
C ARG A 274 -19.49 -14.78 2.43
N GLU A 275 -19.51 -13.97 1.37
CA GLU A 275 -19.79 -14.46 0.03
C GLU A 275 -18.59 -15.23 -0.55
N TYR A 276 -18.91 -16.30 -1.28
CA TYR A 276 -17.93 -17.16 -1.95
C TYR A 276 -18.35 -17.43 -3.40
N ALA A 277 -17.37 -17.39 -4.30
CA ALA A 277 -17.60 -17.67 -5.70
C ALA A 277 -17.74 -19.18 -5.97
N VAL A 278 -18.58 -19.50 -6.94
CA VAL A 278 -18.71 -20.85 -7.53
C VAL A 278 -17.73 -21.01 -8.68
N PHE A 279 -16.98 -22.11 -8.68
CA PHE A 279 -15.97 -22.45 -9.69
C PHE A 279 -16.26 -23.82 -10.32
N LYS A 280 -15.93 -23.93 -11.61
CA LYS A 280 -15.70 -25.18 -12.34
C LYS A 280 -14.38 -25.77 -11.88
N ILE A 281 -14.45 -26.95 -11.28
CA ILE A 281 -13.29 -27.68 -10.78
C ILE A 281 -13.25 -29.10 -11.32
N TYR A 282 -12.06 -29.69 -11.26
CA TYR A 282 -11.91 -31.14 -11.29
C TYR A 282 -11.87 -31.64 -9.84
N ASP A 283 -12.96 -32.28 -9.41
CA ASP A 283 -13.08 -32.91 -8.11
C ASP A 283 -12.19 -34.17 -8.08
N ARG A 284 -11.02 -34.03 -7.46
CA ARG A 284 -10.01 -35.08 -7.40
C ARG A 284 -10.43 -36.26 -6.53
N LYS A 285 -11.37 -36.07 -5.62
CA LYS A 285 -11.84 -37.12 -4.71
C LYS A 285 -12.73 -38.11 -5.42
N HIS A 286 -13.62 -37.60 -6.28
CA HIS A 286 -14.64 -38.40 -6.97
C HIS A 286 -14.36 -38.57 -8.46
N ASP A 287 -13.21 -38.11 -8.95
CA ASP A 287 -12.76 -38.19 -10.34
C ASP A 287 -13.81 -37.67 -11.34
N ARG A 288 -14.28 -36.43 -11.12
CA ARG A 288 -15.33 -35.82 -11.96
C ARG A 288 -15.20 -34.30 -12.06
N GLN A 289 -15.81 -33.74 -13.11
CA GLN A 289 -15.96 -32.29 -13.26
C GLN A 289 -17.24 -31.81 -12.58
N VAL A 290 -17.13 -30.81 -11.71
CA VAL A 290 -18.27 -30.25 -10.98
C VAL A 290 -18.16 -28.72 -10.90
N GLU A 291 -19.30 -28.06 -10.75
CA GLU A 291 -19.36 -26.66 -10.30
C GLU A 291 -19.71 -26.66 -8.82
N THR A 292 -18.88 -26.03 -7.99
CA THR A 292 -19.10 -25.93 -6.55
C THR A 292 -18.59 -24.60 -5.99
N SER A 293 -19.13 -24.18 -4.86
CA SER A 293 -18.63 -23.01 -4.13
C SER A 293 -17.25 -23.29 -3.57
N CYS A 294 -16.37 -22.29 -3.54
CA CYS A 294 -15.11 -22.37 -2.80
C CYS A 294 -15.28 -22.15 -1.29
N SER A 295 -16.50 -21.89 -0.81
CA SER A 295 -16.81 -21.79 0.63
C SER A 295 -16.30 -23.02 1.38
N PRO A 296 -15.73 -22.85 2.60
CA PRO A 296 -15.35 -23.96 3.47
C PRO A 296 -16.47 -24.99 3.74
N GLU A 297 -17.75 -24.61 3.59
CA GLU A 297 -18.89 -25.53 3.74
C GLU A 297 -19.07 -26.50 2.56
N HIS A 298 -18.46 -26.21 1.41
CA HIS A 298 -18.65 -26.96 0.16
C HIS A 298 -17.41 -27.74 -0.28
N ILE A 299 -16.34 -27.70 0.52
CA ILE A 299 -15.08 -28.40 0.29
C ILE A 299 -14.57 -28.97 1.61
N VAL A 300 -13.82 -30.06 1.55
CA VAL A 300 -13.36 -30.78 2.74
C VAL A 300 -11.86 -31.01 2.71
N SER A 301 -11.25 -31.05 3.89
CA SER A 301 -9.86 -31.46 4.02
C SER A 301 -9.64 -32.87 3.44
N TYR A 302 -8.43 -33.15 2.97
CA TYR A 302 -8.05 -34.49 2.52
C TYR A 302 -8.17 -35.54 3.64
N PHE A 303 -8.07 -35.11 4.91
CA PHE A 303 -8.08 -35.98 6.10
C PHE A 303 -9.47 -36.25 6.68
N GLU A 304 -10.51 -35.62 6.15
CA GLU A 304 -11.87 -35.69 6.70
C GLU A 304 -12.79 -36.55 5.80
N GLU A 305 -13.59 -37.41 6.44
CA GLU A 305 -14.61 -38.21 5.77
C GLU A 305 -15.85 -37.36 5.46
N SER A 306 -16.21 -37.28 4.19
CA SER A 306 -17.35 -36.49 3.67
C SER A 306 -17.59 -36.88 2.20
N ASP A 307 -18.69 -36.45 1.58
CA ASP A 307 -18.93 -36.57 0.13
C ASP A 307 -18.57 -35.29 -0.64
N LEU A 308 -18.01 -34.27 0.05
CA LEU A 308 -17.59 -33.02 -0.58
C LEU A 308 -16.24 -33.14 -1.31
N PRO A 309 -15.99 -32.32 -2.35
CA PRO A 309 -14.70 -32.25 -3.02
C PRO A 309 -13.55 -31.89 -2.07
N TRP A 310 -12.36 -32.43 -2.32
CA TRP A 310 -11.19 -32.07 -1.53
C TRP A 310 -10.76 -30.62 -1.76
N GLN A 311 -10.24 -29.97 -0.72
CA GLN A 311 -9.63 -28.63 -0.75
C GLN A 311 -8.53 -28.47 -1.82
N ILE A 312 -7.83 -29.56 -2.14
CA ILE A 312 -6.79 -29.65 -3.18
C ILE A 312 -7.34 -29.99 -4.57
N SER A 313 -8.65 -29.84 -4.79
CA SER A 313 -9.26 -29.97 -6.12
C SER A 313 -8.97 -28.70 -6.93
N PRO A 314 -8.38 -28.82 -8.13
CA PRO A 314 -7.99 -27.67 -8.94
C PRO A 314 -9.17 -27.07 -9.71
N ALA A 315 -9.22 -25.74 -9.73
CA ALA A 315 -9.95 -24.95 -10.71
C ALA A 315 -8.99 -24.58 -11.85
N PHE A 316 -9.51 -24.48 -13.08
CA PHE A 316 -8.71 -24.14 -14.27
C PHE A 316 -9.19 -22.81 -14.86
N PHE A 317 -8.25 -22.06 -15.41
CA PHE A 317 -8.45 -20.70 -15.89
C PHE A 317 -7.71 -20.49 -17.21
N ARG A 318 -8.29 -19.65 -18.07
CA ARG A 318 -7.54 -19.10 -19.20
C ARG A 318 -6.38 -18.24 -18.68
N SER A 319 -5.22 -18.30 -19.32
CA SER A 319 -3.99 -17.69 -18.81
C SER A 319 -4.03 -16.16 -18.71
N GLU A 320 -4.98 -15.50 -19.38
CA GLU A 320 -5.21 -14.07 -19.28
C GLU A 320 -5.56 -13.61 -17.85
N VAL A 321 -5.97 -14.53 -16.96
CA VAL A 321 -6.16 -14.24 -15.53
C VAL A 321 -4.92 -13.60 -14.90
N LEU A 322 -3.71 -13.93 -15.40
CA LEU A 322 -2.45 -13.41 -14.88
C LEU A 322 -2.10 -12.00 -15.39
N ASN A 323 -2.77 -11.51 -16.44
CA ASN A 323 -2.41 -10.24 -17.07
C ASN A 323 -2.54 -9.04 -16.12
N ARG A 324 -3.58 -9.02 -15.27
CA ARG A 324 -3.79 -7.94 -14.30
C ARG A 324 -2.63 -7.85 -13.31
N PHE A 325 -2.14 -8.99 -12.83
CA PHE A 325 -1.09 -9.06 -11.83
C PHE A 325 0.29 -8.70 -12.43
N LYS A 326 0.54 -9.12 -13.67
CA LYS A 326 1.75 -8.71 -14.41
C LYS A 326 1.76 -7.22 -14.80
N GLY A 327 0.58 -6.64 -15.01
CA GLY A 327 0.43 -5.27 -15.47
C GLY A 327 0.71 -4.20 -14.41
N ASP A 328 0.74 -4.57 -13.12
CA ASP A 328 0.91 -3.66 -11.99
C ASP A 328 1.85 -4.28 -10.94
N PRO A 329 3.18 -4.33 -11.21
CA PRO A 329 4.17 -4.91 -10.30
C PRO A 329 4.38 -4.09 -9.02
N GLU A 330 3.89 -2.84 -8.96
CA GLU A 330 3.91 -2.05 -7.73
C GLU A 330 2.83 -2.52 -6.74
N LYS A 331 1.73 -3.08 -7.24
CA LYS A 331 0.62 -3.62 -6.42
C LYS A 331 0.73 -5.12 -6.19
N TYR A 332 1.16 -5.88 -7.20
CA TYR A 332 1.20 -7.34 -7.13
C TYR A 332 2.60 -7.87 -7.25
N THR A 333 2.94 -8.85 -6.41
CA THR A 333 4.16 -9.64 -6.56
C THR A 333 3.76 -10.98 -7.16
N LEU A 334 4.26 -11.24 -8.37
CA LEU A 334 4.10 -12.52 -9.04
C LEU A 334 5.39 -13.32 -8.87
N GLU A 335 5.30 -14.43 -8.16
CA GLU A 335 6.37 -15.42 -8.16
C GLU A 335 6.01 -16.54 -9.16
N ASP A 336 6.92 -17.50 -9.31
CA ASP A 336 6.74 -18.62 -10.23
C ASP A 336 5.47 -19.43 -9.95
N ARG A 337 5.02 -19.49 -8.69
CA ARG A 337 3.81 -20.23 -8.28
C ARG A 337 2.91 -19.51 -7.27
N SER A 338 3.24 -18.30 -6.84
CA SER A 338 2.44 -17.57 -5.87
C SER A 338 2.10 -16.17 -6.39
N ILE A 339 1.03 -15.59 -5.85
CA ILE A 339 0.64 -14.22 -6.13
C ILE A 339 0.33 -13.56 -4.80
N SER A 340 0.91 -12.39 -4.54
CA SER A 340 0.56 -11.59 -3.37
C SER A 340 0.18 -10.17 -3.76
N CYS A 341 -0.66 -9.54 -2.94
CA CYS A 341 -1.07 -8.15 -3.11
C CYS A 341 -0.69 -7.36 -1.85
N ARG A 342 0.50 -6.75 -1.84
CA ARG A 342 1.04 -5.90 -0.75
C ARG A 342 0.74 -6.40 0.69
N GLY A 343 0.75 -7.72 0.91
CA GLY A 343 0.41 -8.33 2.20
C GLY A 343 -1.08 -8.42 2.55
N ALA A 344 -1.98 -7.80 1.78
CA ALA A 344 -3.42 -7.85 2.01
C ALA A 344 -4.01 -9.25 1.75
N TRP A 345 -3.55 -9.92 0.71
CA TRP A 345 -3.88 -11.32 0.44
C TRP A 345 -2.77 -12.03 -0.34
N HIS A 346 -2.83 -13.36 -0.31
CA HIS A 346 -1.87 -14.23 -0.96
C HIS A 346 -2.56 -15.47 -1.56
N LEU A 347 -2.40 -15.67 -2.87
CA LEU A 347 -2.70 -16.94 -3.54
C LEU A 347 -1.48 -17.85 -3.44
N LYS A 348 -1.62 -18.94 -2.70
CA LYS A 348 -0.50 -19.80 -2.32
C LYS A 348 0.15 -20.54 -3.48
N SER A 349 -0.65 -21.17 -4.32
CA SER A 349 -0.15 -21.99 -5.42
C SER A 349 -1.00 -21.81 -6.67
N TYR A 350 -0.35 -21.47 -7.77
CA TYR A 350 -0.83 -21.69 -9.12
C TYR A 350 0.28 -22.33 -9.97
N ASP A 351 -0.09 -22.93 -11.08
CA ASP A 351 0.86 -23.32 -12.12
C ASP A 351 0.17 -23.34 -13.50
N ILE A 352 0.94 -23.46 -14.57
CA ILE A 352 0.44 -23.54 -15.94
C ILE A 352 0.64 -24.96 -16.47
N ASN A 353 -0.44 -25.62 -16.88
CA ASN A 353 -0.38 -26.97 -17.43
C ASN A 353 0.03 -26.98 -18.93
N GLU A 354 0.18 -28.18 -19.48
CA GLU A 354 0.60 -28.38 -20.89
C GLU A 354 -0.39 -27.79 -21.91
N ALA A 355 -1.67 -27.63 -21.54
CA ALA A 355 -2.67 -26.97 -22.38
C ALA A 355 -2.66 -25.44 -22.27
N GLY A 356 -1.72 -24.87 -21.50
CA GLY A 356 -1.61 -23.43 -21.26
C GLY A 356 -2.67 -22.88 -20.30
N GLN A 357 -3.35 -23.74 -19.54
CA GLN A 357 -4.31 -23.32 -18.53
C GLN A 357 -3.59 -23.05 -17.21
N VAL A 358 -3.96 -21.95 -16.58
CA VAL A 358 -3.58 -21.69 -15.19
C VAL A 358 -4.47 -22.55 -14.31
N HIS A 359 -3.91 -23.25 -13.34
CA HIS A 359 -4.69 -23.94 -12.32
C HIS A 359 -4.31 -23.45 -10.92
N ALA A 360 -5.30 -23.40 -10.03
CA ALA A 360 -5.14 -23.08 -8.62
C ALA A 360 -6.09 -23.96 -7.79
N TYR A 361 -5.76 -24.22 -6.53
CA TYR A 361 -6.59 -25.04 -5.67
C TYR A 361 -7.80 -24.27 -5.15
N ILE A 362 -8.95 -24.93 -5.09
CA ILE A 362 -10.21 -24.29 -4.66
C ILE A 362 -10.12 -23.69 -3.24
N TRP A 363 -9.33 -24.31 -2.35
CA TRP A 363 -9.05 -23.75 -1.03
C TRP A 363 -8.25 -22.46 -1.08
N ASP A 364 -7.21 -22.38 -1.90
CA ASP A 364 -6.40 -21.16 -1.99
C ASP A 364 -7.24 -20.01 -2.58
N LEU A 365 -8.15 -20.31 -3.50
CA LEU A 365 -9.11 -19.33 -4.03
C LEU A 365 -10.11 -18.85 -2.97
N SER A 366 -10.53 -19.70 -2.03
CA SER A 366 -11.46 -19.31 -0.96
C SER A 366 -10.87 -18.28 0.00
N LYS A 367 -9.54 -18.20 0.09
CA LYS A 367 -8.84 -17.22 0.92
C LYS A 367 -8.78 -15.83 0.30
N LEU A 368 -8.98 -15.71 -1.00
CA LEU A 368 -8.99 -14.41 -1.67
C LEU A 368 -10.22 -13.56 -1.26
N PRO A 369 -10.10 -12.22 -1.27
CA PRO A 369 -11.26 -11.33 -1.18
C PRO A 369 -12.32 -11.69 -2.22
N TYR A 370 -13.59 -11.45 -1.93
CA TYR A 370 -14.67 -11.89 -2.81
C TYR A 370 -14.57 -11.28 -4.23
N ASP A 371 -14.23 -10.00 -4.34
CA ASP A 371 -14.00 -9.33 -5.64
C ASP A 371 -12.86 -10.00 -6.44
N GLU A 372 -11.83 -10.45 -5.75
CA GLU A 372 -10.73 -11.22 -6.35
C GLU A 372 -11.23 -12.58 -6.83
N GLN A 373 -12.03 -13.29 -6.04
CA GLN A 373 -12.66 -14.54 -6.47
C GLN A 373 -13.53 -14.35 -7.73
N LEU A 374 -14.29 -13.25 -7.80
CA LEU A 374 -15.11 -12.91 -8.97
C LEU A 374 -14.25 -12.64 -10.22
N TYR A 375 -13.11 -11.94 -10.06
CA TYR A 375 -12.15 -11.77 -11.13
C TYR A 375 -11.65 -13.12 -11.66
N TRP A 376 -11.20 -14.01 -10.77
CA TRP A 376 -10.77 -15.36 -11.16
C TRP A 376 -11.89 -16.14 -11.87
N LYS A 377 -13.12 -16.06 -11.33
CA LYS A 377 -14.30 -16.73 -11.90
C LYS A 377 -14.57 -16.31 -13.35
N ALA A 378 -14.29 -15.07 -13.74
CA ALA A 378 -14.47 -14.61 -15.13
C ALA A 378 -13.58 -15.35 -16.15
N PHE A 379 -12.46 -15.92 -15.70
CA PHE A 379 -11.52 -16.69 -16.52
C PHE A 379 -11.67 -18.21 -16.37
N ASN A 380 -12.52 -18.67 -15.45
CA ASN A 380 -12.67 -20.07 -15.11
C ASN A 380 -13.25 -20.89 -16.28
N GLU A 381 -12.61 -22.02 -16.58
CA GLU A 381 -12.98 -22.94 -17.65
C GLU A 381 -12.77 -24.40 -17.23
N TRP A 382 -13.31 -25.33 -18.02
CA TRP A 382 -13.11 -26.76 -17.79
C TRP A 382 -11.66 -27.18 -18.12
N PRO A 383 -11.12 -28.20 -17.43
CA PRO A 383 -9.78 -28.70 -17.72
C PRO A 383 -9.69 -29.26 -19.14
N LYS A 384 -8.65 -28.85 -19.86
CA LYS A 384 -8.20 -29.38 -21.16
C LYS A 384 -7.02 -30.34 -21.01
N ALA A 385 -6.32 -30.24 -19.90
CA ALA A 385 -5.21 -31.10 -19.46
C ALA A 385 -5.24 -31.20 -17.91
N PRO A 386 -4.56 -32.19 -17.30
CA PRO A 386 -4.38 -32.25 -15.85
C PRO A 386 -3.60 -31.04 -15.32
N ILE A 387 -3.38 -30.98 -14.00
CA ILE A 387 -2.42 -30.04 -13.41
C ILE A 387 -1.01 -30.28 -13.97
N SER A 388 -0.12 -29.29 -13.85
CA SER A 388 1.27 -29.43 -14.31
C SER A 388 1.95 -30.63 -13.63
N GLU A 389 2.89 -31.28 -14.33
CA GLU A 389 3.69 -32.38 -13.76
C GLU A 389 4.42 -31.93 -12.48
N ARG A 390 4.96 -30.70 -12.51
CA ARG A 390 5.58 -30.06 -11.36
C ARG A 390 4.63 -30.00 -10.17
N ALA A 391 3.43 -29.46 -10.35
CA ALA A 391 2.43 -29.35 -9.29
C ALA A 391 1.97 -30.72 -8.79
N HIS A 392 1.84 -31.71 -9.68
CA HIS A 392 1.51 -33.07 -9.29
C HIS A 392 2.57 -33.66 -8.34
N ARG A 393 3.86 -33.60 -8.73
CA ARG A 393 4.94 -34.15 -7.89
C ARG A 393 5.08 -33.40 -6.56
N THR A 394 5.05 -32.07 -6.57
CA THR A 394 5.29 -31.29 -5.34
C THR A 394 4.10 -31.30 -4.41
N ASP A 395 2.89 -31.08 -4.93
CA ASP A 395 1.74 -30.77 -4.09
C ASP A 395 0.94 -32.04 -3.75
N ILE A 396 1.00 -33.07 -4.60
CA ILE A 396 0.22 -34.30 -4.44
C ILE A 396 1.09 -35.45 -3.94
N GLU A 397 2.22 -35.72 -4.60
CA GLU A 397 3.11 -36.82 -4.21
C GLU A 397 4.03 -36.45 -3.03
N GLY A 398 4.18 -35.16 -2.73
CA GLY A 398 5.10 -34.67 -1.70
C GLY A 398 6.57 -34.87 -2.07
N SER A 399 6.87 -34.98 -3.35
CA SER A 399 8.21 -35.23 -3.88
C SER A 399 8.86 -33.94 -4.38
N TRP A 400 10.18 -33.82 -4.21
CA TRP A 400 10.94 -32.70 -4.76
C TRP A 400 10.90 -32.71 -6.28
N TYR A 401 10.60 -31.56 -6.89
CA TYR A 401 10.76 -31.37 -8.32
C TYR A 401 12.20 -30.94 -8.60
N THR A 402 13.08 -31.91 -8.85
CA THR A 402 14.51 -31.69 -9.10
C THR A 402 14.83 -31.49 -10.59
N GLU A 403 13.81 -31.33 -11.43
CA GLU A 403 14.02 -31.08 -12.85
C GLU A 403 14.60 -29.70 -13.08
N TYR A 404 15.43 -29.60 -14.11
CA TYR A 404 16.12 -28.38 -14.47
C TYR A 404 15.11 -27.31 -14.91
N HIS A 405 15.00 -26.23 -14.12
CA HIS A 405 14.19 -25.06 -14.47
C HIS A 405 15.10 -23.90 -14.93
N PRO A 406 15.16 -23.60 -16.25
CA PRO A 406 16.17 -22.72 -16.81
C PRO A 406 16.19 -21.31 -16.24
N LEU A 407 15.01 -20.71 -16.07
CA LEU A 407 14.88 -19.33 -15.57
C LEU A 407 15.35 -19.22 -14.12
N ASP A 408 14.94 -20.14 -13.25
CA ASP A 408 15.34 -20.12 -11.83
C ASP A 408 16.83 -20.40 -11.66
N SER A 409 17.35 -21.34 -12.44
CA SER A 409 18.78 -21.64 -12.50
C SER A 409 19.58 -20.38 -12.87
N LEU A 410 19.15 -19.66 -13.91
CA LEU A 410 19.78 -18.43 -14.36
C LEU A 410 19.68 -17.32 -13.30
N LYS A 411 18.47 -17.07 -12.75
CA LYS A 411 18.25 -16.09 -11.68
C LYS A 411 19.15 -16.36 -10.47
N ARG A 412 19.26 -17.62 -10.04
CA ARG A 412 20.13 -18.03 -8.94
C ARG A 412 21.60 -17.70 -9.22
N LYS A 413 22.11 -17.99 -10.42
CA LYS A 413 23.49 -17.65 -10.80
C LYS A 413 23.72 -16.14 -10.83
N ILE A 414 22.75 -15.37 -11.32
CA ILE A 414 22.80 -13.90 -11.31
C ILE A 414 22.82 -13.37 -9.86
N ARG A 415 21.99 -13.90 -8.95
CA ARG A 415 22.06 -13.54 -7.52
C ARG A 415 23.43 -13.85 -6.92
N THR A 416 24.06 -14.97 -7.31
CA THR A 416 25.43 -15.28 -6.87
C THR A 416 26.44 -14.27 -7.41
N LEU A 417 26.31 -13.82 -8.66
CA LEU A 417 27.14 -12.75 -9.22
C LEU A 417 26.93 -11.41 -8.48
N ASP A 418 25.68 -11.05 -8.17
CA ASP A 418 25.34 -9.86 -7.39
C ASP A 418 25.95 -9.87 -6.00
N LYS A 419 26.05 -11.05 -5.37
CA LYS A 419 26.73 -11.24 -4.07
C LYS A 419 28.25 -11.13 -4.21
N ARG A 420 28.85 -11.77 -5.22
CA ARG A 420 30.31 -11.77 -5.43
C ARG A 420 30.85 -10.44 -5.96
N LYS A 421 30.02 -9.67 -6.67
CA LYS A 421 30.34 -8.34 -7.24
C LYS A 421 31.66 -8.30 -8.02
N PRO A 422 31.90 -9.21 -8.98
CA PRO A 422 33.13 -9.14 -9.78
C PRO A 422 33.18 -7.83 -10.56
N ALA A 423 34.38 -7.29 -10.79
CA ALA A 423 34.55 -5.94 -11.36
C ALA A 423 33.89 -5.74 -12.74
N TRP A 424 33.62 -6.83 -13.46
CA TRP A 424 32.98 -6.83 -14.78
C TRP A 424 31.47 -7.03 -14.75
N TRP A 425 30.86 -7.15 -13.57
CA TRP A 425 29.42 -7.31 -13.38
C TRP A 425 28.84 -6.10 -12.65
N ASN A 426 27.73 -5.58 -13.18
CA ASN A 426 26.90 -4.60 -12.52
C ASN A 426 25.77 -5.32 -11.77
N PRO A 427 25.72 -5.27 -10.42
CA PRO A 427 24.66 -5.89 -9.66
C PRO A 427 23.28 -5.45 -10.15
N ARG A 428 22.35 -6.39 -10.28
CA ARG A 428 21.00 -6.15 -10.80
C ARG A 428 20.00 -5.81 -9.70
N GLY A 429 20.23 -6.31 -8.48
CA GLY A 429 19.32 -6.19 -7.35
C GLY A 429 18.16 -7.19 -7.44
N GLU A 430 17.60 -7.56 -6.29
CA GLU A 430 16.52 -8.55 -6.20
C GLU A 430 15.28 -8.11 -6.98
N GLU A 431 14.88 -6.84 -6.88
CA GLU A 431 13.69 -6.30 -7.58
C GLU A 431 13.72 -6.57 -9.09
N LEU A 432 14.85 -6.31 -9.76
CA LEU A 432 14.98 -6.55 -11.19
C LEU A 432 15.02 -8.04 -11.51
N ILE A 433 15.73 -8.85 -10.71
CA ILE A 433 15.82 -10.30 -10.91
C ILE A 433 14.43 -10.95 -10.76
N ASP A 434 13.67 -10.53 -9.77
CA ASP A 434 12.32 -11.02 -9.50
C ASP A 434 11.33 -10.59 -10.59
N SER A 435 11.50 -9.39 -11.15
CA SER A 435 10.65 -8.88 -12.24
C SER A 435 10.71 -9.68 -13.55
N VAL A 436 11.75 -10.52 -13.76
CA VAL A 436 11.85 -11.34 -14.98
C VAL A 436 10.90 -12.52 -14.89
N LEU A 437 9.81 -12.52 -15.66
CA LEU A 437 8.82 -13.59 -15.65
C LEU A 437 8.84 -14.34 -16.99
N ALA A 438 8.23 -15.52 -17.02
CA ALA A 438 7.97 -16.21 -18.28
C ALA A 438 6.60 -15.78 -18.85
N PRO A 439 6.42 -15.70 -20.18
CA PRO A 439 5.13 -15.40 -20.77
C PRO A 439 4.06 -16.39 -20.28
N ALA A 440 2.93 -15.88 -19.81
CA ALA A 440 1.77 -16.65 -19.39
C ALA A 440 0.81 -16.86 -20.55
N THR A 441 0.70 -15.88 -21.45
CA THR A 441 -0.16 -15.95 -22.65
C THR A 441 0.69 -16.02 -23.92
N ASP A 442 0.06 -16.37 -25.04
CA ASP A 442 0.69 -16.29 -26.37
C ASP A 442 0.60 -14.88 -26.98
N SER A 443 0.75 -13.85 -26.13
CA SER A 443 0.73 -12.44 -26.52
C SER A 443 2.12 -11.97 -26.98
N PRO A 444 2.27 -11.43 -28.21
CA PRO A 444 3.54 -10.87 -28.66
C PRO A 444 4.02 -9.67 -27.83
N LYS A 445 3.09 -8.93 -27.21
CA LYS A 445 3.43 -7.78 -26.36
C LYS A 445 4.11 -8.26 -25.09
N GLU A 446 3.45 -9.20 -24.39
CA GLU A 446 3.95 -9.82 -23.16
C GLU A 446 5.27 -10.53 -23.41
N TRP A 447 5.36 -11.32 -24.48
CA TRP A 447 6.62 -11.94 -24.88
C TRP A 447 7.76 -10.93 -25.05
N GLY A 448 7.50 -9.80 -25.71
CA GLY A 448 8.47 -8.70 -25.81
C GLY A 448 8.81 -8.03 -24.47
N ASP A 449 7.80 -7.89 -23.59
CA ASP A 449 7.90 -7.74 -22.11
C ASP A 449 9.09 -8.49 -21.53
N GLU A 450 8.90 -9.80 -21.49
CA GLU A 450 9.76 -10.73 -20.76
C GLU A 450 11.15 -10.88 -21.40
N ILE A 451 11.23 -10.83 -22.74
CA ILE A 451 12.52 -10.82 -23.46
C ILE A 451 13.36 -9.60 -23.06
N MET A 452 12.74 -8.43 -22.94
CA MET A 452 13.45 -7.23 -22.51
C MET A 452 13.90 -7.31 -21.05
N ALA A 453 13.04 -7.78 -20.15
CA ALA A 453 13.39 -7.98 -18.74
C ALA A 453 14.57 -8.95 -18.59
N LEU A 454 14.56 -10.07 -19.34
CA LEU A 454 15.64 -11.04 -19.34
C LEU A 454 16.97 -10.48 -19.91
N ASP A 455 16.92 -9.71 -21.00
CA ASP A 455 18.11 -9.02 -21.57
C ASP A 455 18.70 -8.01 -20.57
N GLN A 456 17.86 -7.22 -19.93
CA GLN A 456 18.27 -6.27 -18.89
C GLN A 456 18.90 -6.98 -17.69
N CYS A 457 18.30 -8.09 -17.24
CA CYS A 457 18.81 -8.86 -16.11
C CYS A 457 20.14 -9.56 -16.41
N LEU A 458 20.33 -10.09 -17.63
CA LEU A 458 21.50 -10.89 -17.98
C LEU A 458 22.56 -10.09 -18.76
N VAL A 459 22.22 -9.63 -19.96
CA VAL A 459 23.20 -9.09 -20.92
C VAL A 459 23.68 -7.71 -20.51
N GLU A 460 22.78 -6.85 -20.02
CA GLU A 460 23.13 -5.50 -19.54
C GLU A 460 23.85 -5.52 -18.18
N GLY A 461 23.95 -6.68 -17.51
CA GLY A 461 24.79 -6.84 -16.31
C GLY A 461 26.29 -6.80 -16.61
N PHE A 462 26.71 -7.11 -17.84
CA PHE A 462 28.12 -7.15 -18.21
C PHE A 462 28.69 -5.75 -18.54
N LEU A 463 29.77 -5.37 -17.87
CA LEU A 463 30.42 -4.07 -18.03
C LEU A 463 31.54 -4.10 -19.08
N ASP A 464 31.48 -3.20 -20.08
CA ASP A 464 32.45 -3.16 -21.17
C ASP A 464 33.89 -2.88 -20.73
N LYS A 465 34.12 -1.84 -19.92
CA LYS A 465 35.48 -1.40 -19.56
C LYS A 465 36.27 -2.48 -18.81
N PRO A 466 35.71 -3.16 -17.79
CA PRO A 466 36.40 -4.22 -17.09
C PRO A 466 36.57 -5.47 -17.98
N LEU A 467 35.57 -5.84 -18.79
CA LEU A 467 35.70 -6.98 -19.72
C LEU A 467 36.81 -6.78 -20.75
N ARG A 468 37.02 -5.55 -21.23
CA ARG A 468 38.15 -5.23 -22.12
C ARG A 468 39.49 -5.58 -21.49
N LYS A 469 39.70 -5.22 -20.22
CA LYS A 469 40.93 -5.54 -19.49
C LYS A 469 41.14 -7.06 -19.38
N VAL A 470 40.06 -7.82 -19.16
CA VAL A 470 40.13 -9.29 -19.09
C VAL A 470 40.53 -9.88 -20.45
N ALA A 471 39.93 -9.40 -21.53
CA ALA A 471 40.25 -9.87 -22.88
C ALA A 471 41.68 -9.51 -23.31
N GLU A 472 42.15 -8.30 -22.98
CA GLU A 472 43.54 -7.86 -23.20
C GLU A 472 44.54 -8.73 -22.42
N ALA A 473 44.24 -9.06 -21.15
CA ALA A 473 45.07 -9.95 -20.34
C ALA A 473 45.16 -11.38 -20.93
N LYS A 474 44.14 -11.82 -21.66
CA LYS A 474 44.13 -13.08 -22.43
C LYS A 474 44.72 -12.93 -23.85
N GLY A 475 45.44 -11.84 -24.13
CA GLY A 475 46.20 -11.63 -25.36
C GLY A 475 45.35 -11.30 -26.60
N ARG A 476 44.13 -10.79 -26.42
CA ARG A 476 43.22 -10.44 -27.53
C ARG A 476 43.43 -8.99 -27.99
N ALA A 477 43.42 -8.78 -29.30
CA ALA A 477 43.36 -7.44 -29.89
C ALA A 477 41.90 -6.98 -30.01
N LEU A 478 41.58 -5.80 -29.46
CA LEU A 478 40.20 -5.33 -29.32
C LEU A 478 39.94 -4.03 -30.10
N GLU A 479 38.74 -3.90 -30.67
CA GLU A 479 38.28 -2.63 -31.26
C GLU A 479 37.51 -1.78 -30.23
N PRO A 480 37.64 -0.43 -30.26
CA PRO A 480 36.95 0.47 -29.33
C PRO A 480 35.41 0.42 -29.37
N THR A 481 34.83 -0.03 -30.49
CA THR A 481 33.37 -0.10 -30.69
C THR A 481 32.73 -1.36 -30.11
N TRP A 482 33.53 -2.39 -29.79
CA TRP A 482 33.00 -3.66 -29.30
C TRP A 482 32.32 -3.52 -27.92
N ARG A 483 31.16 -4.16 -27.79
CA ARG A 483 30.35 -4.17 -26.57
C ARG A 483 30.43 -5.53 -25.89
N SER A 484 29.86 -5.63 -24.69
CA SER A 484 29.85 -6.82 -23.82
C SER A 484 29.83 -8.16 -24.55
N LEU A 485 28.84 -8.45 -25.40
CA LEU A 485 28.74 -9.74 -26.10
C LEU A 485 29.93 -10.05 -27.03
N LYS A 486 30.47 -9.04 -27.72
CA LYS A 486 31.66 -9.24 -28.57
C LYS A 486 32.93 -9.37 -27.73
N LEU A 487 33.00 -8.68 -26.59
CA LEU A 487 34.10 -8.83 -25.64
C LEU A 487 34.10 -10.22 -24.99
N LEU A 488 32.94 -10.72 -24.58
CA LEU A 488 32.76 -12.08 -24.06
C LEU A 488 33.22 -13.13 -25.09
N TYR A 489 32.88 -12.93 -26.37
CA TYR A 489 33.36 -13.81 -27.44
C TYR A 489 34.89 -13.86 -27.50
N GLU A 490 35.56 -12.70 -27.44
CA GLU A 490 37.03 -12.66 -27.45
C GLU A 490 37.64 -13.29 -26.20
N ILE A 491 36.98 -13.17 -25.03
CA ILE A 491 37.41 -13.83 -23.79
C ILE A 491 37.33 -15.34 -23.90
N LEU A 492 36.26 -15.89 -24.50
CA LEU A 492 36.12 -17.32 -24.75
C LEU A 492 37.27 -17.81 -25.66
N VAL A 493 37.52 -17.10 -26.77
CA VAL A 493 38.61 -17.45 -27.70
C VAL A 493 39.98 -17.35 -27.02
N GLY A 494 40.20 -16.32 -26.21
CA GLY A 494 41.41 -16.15 -25.39
C GLY A 494 41.57 -17.21 -24.31
N SER A 495 40.51 -17.93 -23.96
CA SER A 495 40.50 -19.05 -23.00
C SER A 495 40.62 -20.41 -23.68
N SER A 496 41.16 -20.46 -24.90
CA SER A 496 41.38 -21.68 -25.71
C SER A 496 40.11 -22.37 -26.21
N ILE A 497 38.95 -21.70 -26.19
CA ILE A 497 37.76 -22.17 -26.90
C ILE A 497 37.89 -21.80 -28.37
N ASN A 498 37.63 -22.74 -29.28
CA ASN A 498 37.76 -22.44 -30.69
C ASN A 498 36.71 -21.39 -31.14
N ALA A 499 37.00 -20.67 -32.22
CA ALA A 499 36.18 -19.55 -32.67
C ALA A 499 34.74 -19.95 -33.02
N GLU A 500 34.50 -21.16 -33.50
CA GLU A 500 33.17 -21.62 -33.87
C GLU A 500 32.36 -22.01 -32.63
N ASP A 501 32.96 -22.75 -31.70
CA ASP A 501 32.35 -23.09 -30.41
C ASP A 501 32.01 -21.82 -29.62
N ALA A 502 32.91 -20.81 -29.61
CA ALA A 502 32.66 -19.54 -28.94
C ALA A 502 31.45 -18.79 -29.52
N LYS A 503 31.21 -18.88 -30.84
CA LYS A 503 29.99 -18.32 -31.45
C LYS A 503 28.76 -19.09 -31.01
N GLN A 504 28.81 -20.43 -31.02
CA GLN A 504 27.69 -21.28 -30.64
C GLN A 504 27.31 -21.09 -29.17
N ILE A 505 28.29 -21.01 -28.27
CA ILE A 505 28.10 -20.75 -26.85
C ILE A 505 27.37 -19.42 -26.63
N LEU A 506 27.75 -18.35 -27.32
CA LEU A 506 27.13 -17.03 -27.14
C LEU A 506 25.90 -16.79 -28.02
N ALA A 507 25.53 -17.73 -28.90
CA ALA A 507 24.40 -17.58 -29.80
C ALA A 507 23.09 -17.29 -29.04
N PRO A 508 22.76 -17.94 -27.91
CA PRO A 508 21.54 -17.65 -27.15
C PRO A 508 21.50 -16.22 -26.59
N MET A 509 22.59 -15.76 -25.93
CA MET A 509 22.67 -14.38 -25.42
C MET A 509 22.62 -13.33 -26.54
N ARG A 510 23.21 -13.64 -27.70
CA ARG A 510 23.13 -12.77 -28.88
C ARG A 510 21.70 -12.72 -29.41
N LYS A 511 21.02 -13.86 -29.55
CA LYS A 511 19.62 -13.92 -30.00
C LYS A 511 18.70 -13.18 -29.03
N LEU A 512 18.90 -13.33 -27.72
CA LEU A 512 18.18 -12.56 -26.69
C LEU A 512 18.31 -11.06 -26.91
N HIS A 513 19.54 -10.58 -27.05
CA HIS A 513 19.81 -9.16 -27.25
C HIS A 513 19.29 -8.61 -28.59
N GLU A 514 19.34 -9.42 -29.66
CA GLU A 514 18.76 -9.11 -30.96
C GLU A 514 17.23 -9.00 -30.88
N LEU A 515 16.56 -9.98 -30.27
CA LEU A 515 15.11 -9.98 -30.09
C LEU A 515 14.63 -8.77 -29.28
N ARG A 516 15.36 -8.37 -28.23
CA ARG A 516 15.08 -7.14 -27.48
C ARG A 516 15.05 -5.91 -28.39
N ASN A 517 15.99 -5.80 -29.33
CA ASN A 517 16.03 -4.70 -30.29
C ASN A 517 14.92 -4.81 -31.36
N GLU A 518 14.59 -6.02 -31.80
CA GLU A 518 13.61 -6.29 -32.87
C GLU A 518 12.15 -6.16 -32.43
N ILE A 519 11.82 -6.45 -31.16
CA ILE A 519 10.44 -6.51 -30.68
C ILE A 519 10.01 -5.21 -29.97
N ARG A 520 10.95 -4.58 -29.23
CA ARG A 520 10.73 -3.39 -28.38
C ARG A 520 11.46 -2.14 -28.87
N GLY A 521 12.51 -2.27 -29.67
CA GLY A 521 13.26 -1.13 -30.22
C GLY A 521 12.57 -0.46 -31.42
N HIS A 522 13.25 0.48 -32.07
CA HIS A 522 12.80 1.19 -33.29
C HIS A 522 12.75 0.29 -34.55
N ALA A 523 12.54 -1.02 -34.39
CA ALA A 523 12.53 -1.96 -35.50
C ALA A 523 11.32 -1.74 -36.42
N THR A 524 11.51 -2.04 -37.70
CA THR A 524 10.42 -2.05 -38.67
C THR A 524 9.41 -3.15 -38.33
N ASN A 525 8.12 -2.91 -38.59
CA ASN A 525 7.05 -3.88 -38.35
C ASN A 525 7.33 -5.27 -38.98
N GLU A 526 8.09 -5.31 -40.07
CA GLU A 526 8.49 -6.54 -40.77
C GLU A 526 9.40 -7.45 -39.92
N LYS A 527 10.45 -6.91 -39.29
CA LYS A 527 11.37 -7.72 -38.47
C LYS A 527 10.65 -8.35 -37.28
N LYS A 528 9.79 -7.57 -36.62
CA LYS A 528 8.95 -8.04 -35.52
C LYS A 528 8.03 -9.18 -35.96
N ALA A 529 7.40 -9.07 -37.14
CA ALA A 529 6.54 -10.11 -37.67
C ALA A 529 7.31 -11.41 -37.97
N VAL A 530 8.55 -11.31 -38.48
CA VAL A 530 9.42 -12.46 -38.73
C VAL A 530 9.79 -13.16 -37.41
N ALA A 531 10.23 -12.42 -36.39
CA ALA A 531 10.59 -12.97 -35.09
C ALA A 531 9.40 -13.68 -34.41
N ILE A 532 8.20 -13.06 -34.47
CA ILE A 532 6.95 -13.67 -33.97
C ILE A 532 6.65 -14.99 -34.68
N ARG A 533 6.76 -15.00 -36.02
CA ARG A 533 6.48 -16.19 -36.82
C ARG A 533 7.49 -17.30 -36.53
N GLU A 534 8.77 -16.97 -36.44
CA GLU A 534 9.85 -17.91 -36.12
C GLU A 534 9.60 -18.58 -34.75
N ALA A 535 9.35 -17.78 -33.71
CA ALA A 535 9.11 -18.29 -32.35
C ALA A 535 7.94 -19.29 -32.32
N ARG A 536 6.80 -18.94 -32.94
CA ARG A 536 5.62 -19.83 -33.01
C ARG A 536 5.83 -21.06 -33.88
N THR A 537 6.52 -20.92 -35.01
CA THR A 537 6.69 -22.05 -35.95
C THR A 537 7.66 -23.09 -35.38
N THR A 538 8.73 -22.64 -34.72
CA THR A 538 9.78 -23.52 -34.20
C THR A 538 9.45 -24.09 -32.83
N HIS A 539 8.75 -23.33 -31.96
CA HIS A 539 8.50 -23.72 -30.57
C HIS A 539 7.02 -23.85 -30.20
N GLY A 540 6.10 -23.61 -31.14
CA GLY A 540 4.65 -23.69 -30.92
C GLY A 540 4.06 -22.43 -30.27
N ASN A 541 4.64 -21.97 -29.16
CA ASN A 541 4.18 -20.78 -28.42
C ASN A 541 5.34 -19.96 -27.83
N PHE A 542 5.06 -18.74 -27.39
CA PHE A 542 6.08 -17.83 -26.85
C PHE A 542 6.69 -18.29 -25.51
N ARG A 543 5.93 -18.99 -24.66
CA ARG A 543 6.43 -19.50 -23.37
C ARG A 543 7.51 -20.56 -23.60
N THR A 544 7.26 -21.53 -24.47
CA THR A 544 8.22 -22.57 -24.85
C THR A 544 9.48 -21.97 -25.50
N HIS A 545 9.31 -20.99 -26.41
CA HIS A 545 10.46 -20.26 -26.96
C HIS A 545 11.26 -19.52 -25.88
N PHE A 546 10.59 -18.85 -24.93
CA PHE A 546 11.26 -18.13 -23.85
C PHE A 546 12.09 -19.07 -22.97
N PHE A 547 11.54 -20.22 -22.56
CA PHE A 547 12.29 -21.19 -21.75
C PHE A 547 13.47 -21.81 -22.52
N HIS A 548 13.30 -22.11 -23.82
CA HIS A 548 14.40 -22.56 -24.66
C HIS A 548 15.53 -21.53 -24.75
N LEU A 549 15.18 -20.24 -24.88
CA LEU A 549 16.14 -19.15 -24.88
C LEU A 549 16.83 -18.99 -23.52
N ALA A 550 16.08 -19.06 -22.42
CA ALA A 550 16.59 -18.98 -21.05
C ALA A 550 17.57 -20.13 -20.75
N GLU A 551 17.28 -21.36 -21.18
CA GLU A 551 18.18 -22.52 -21.10
C GLU A 551 19.48 -22.28 -21.86
N GLY A 552 19.38 -21.84 -23.12
CA GLY A 552 20.58 -21.49 -23.89
C GLY A 552 21.41 -20.39 -23.21
N CYS A 553 20.75 -19.39 -22.64
CA CYS A 553 21.41 -18.32 -21.90
C CYS A 553 22.07 -18.79 -20.60
N ASP A 554 21.45 -19.72 -19.86
CA ASP A 554 22.02 -20.31 -18.65
C ASP A 554 23.28 -21.13 -18.96
N HIS A 555 23.22 -21.98 -19.99
CA HIS A 555 24.40 -22.71 -20.47
C HIS A 555 25.51 -21.77 -20.97
N ALA A 556 25.15 -20.73 -21.72
CA ALA A 556 26.09 -19.70 -22.16
C ALA A 556 26.75 -18.99 -20.97
N LEU A 557 25.97 -18.66 -19.93
CA LEU A 557 26.47 -18.02 -18.73
C LEU A 557 27.48 -18.91 -18.02
N VAL A 558 27.17 -20.20 -17.82
CA VAL A 558 28.12 -21.15 -17.21
C VAL A 558 29.45 -21.19 -17.97
N ALA A 559 29.42 -21.27 -19.30
CA ALA A 559 30.64 -21.29 -20.11
C ALA A 559 31.44 -19.97 -19.99
N VAL A 560 30.75 -18.83 -20.00
CA VAL A 560 31.35 -17.50 -19.81
C VAL A 560 32.01 -17.40 -18.43
N LEU A 561 31.34 -17.87 -17.38
CA LEU A 561 31.85 -17.82 -16.01
C LEU A 561 33.11 -18.65 -15.83
N ARG A 562 33.16 -19.85 -16.43
CA ARG A 562 34.36 -20.69 -16.46
C ARG A 562 35.53 -19.98 -17.17
N ALA A 563 35.27 -19.32 -18.29
CA ALA A 563 36.29 -18.55 -19.01
C ALA A 563 36.76 -17.29 -18.25
N LEU A 564 35.90 -16.76 -17.37
CA LEU A 564 36.18 -15.68 -16.43
C LEU A 564 36.74 -16.18 -15.08
N GLU A 565 37.05 -17.47 -14.98
CA GLU A 565 37.64 -18.11 -13.80
C GLU A 565 36.77 -17.96 -12.54
N ILE A 566 35.45 -17.95 -12.72
CA ILE A 566 34.46 -18.01 -11.63
C ILE A 566 33.79 -19.38 -11.62
N ASP A 567 33.89 -20.08 -10.49
CA ASP A 567 33.12 -21.30 -10.23
C ASP A 567 31.81 -20.94 -9.50
N ILE A 568 30.66 -21.24 -10.09
CA ILE A 568 29.31 -20.97 -9.54
C ILE A 568 28.54 -22.28 -9.32
N ASP A 569 29.19 -23.44 -9.42
CA ASP A 569 28.58 -24.73 -9.11
C ASP A 569 28.60 -25.05 -7.58
N GLU A 570 29.07 -24.11 -6.74
CA GLU A 570 28.88 -24.03 -5.26
C GLU A 570 27.78 -23.02 -4.90
#